data_AF-A0A378V1V3-F1
#
_entry.id   AF-A0A378V1V3-F1
#
_cell.length_a   1.000
_cell.length_b   1.000
_cell.length_c   1.000
_cell.angle_alpha   90.00
_cell.angle_beta   90.00
_cell.angle_gamma   90.00
#
_symmetry.space_group_name_H-M   'P 1'
#
loop_
_entity.id
_entity.type
_entity.pdbx_description
1 polymer ?
#
loop_
_entity_poly.entity_id
_entity_poly.type
_entity_poly.pdbx_seq_one_letter_code
_entity_poly.pdbx_strand_id
1 'polypeptide(L)' 'MTTFLIPLILIGGLTSAGVYLLLERNLTRMLLGLLLIGNAVNLLILTVGGAGGNPRSAGAPATAPPPRRTRWHRA' A
#
# COMPACT_ATOMS: atom_id res chain seq x y z
N MET A 1 -9.44 6.66 16.26
CA MET A 1 -10.48 5.61 16.36
C MET A 1 -11.45 5.63 15.17
N THR A 2 -11.78 6.79 14.60
CA THR A 2 -12.69 6.91 13.43
C THR A 2 -12.03 6.65 12.07
N THR A 3 -10.70 6.78 11.97
CA THR A 3 -9.95 6.67 10.70
C THR A 3 -10.12 5.33 9.99
N PHE A 4 -10.38 4.25 10.74
CA PHE A 4 -10.52 2.91 10.18
C PHE A 4 -11.86 2.66 9.48
N LEU A 5 -12.89 3.50 9.72
CA LEU A 5 -14.22 3.27 9.16
C LEU A 5 -14.26 3.49 7.64
N ILE A 6 -13.56 4.53 7.18
CA ILE A 6 -13.52 4.92 5.76
C ILE A 6 -12.93 3.80 4.88
N PRO A 7 -11.72 3.26 5.16
CA PRO A 7 -11.16 2.20 4.34
C PRO A 7 -11.96 0.90 4.47
N LEU A 8 -12.54 0.58 5.64
CA LEU A 8 -13.32 -0.65 5.82
C LEU A 8 -14.57 -0.67 4.94
N ILE A 9 -15.29 0.45 4.85
CA ILE A 9 -16.48 0.58 4.01
C ILE A 9 -16.11 0.55 2.52
N LEU A 10 -15.01 1.21 2.14
CA LEU A 10 -14.48 1.16 0.76
C LEU A 10 -14.14 -0.26 0.34
N ILE A 11 -13.40 -0.99 1.17
CA ILE A 11 -13.00 -2.38 0.89
C ILE A 11 -14.26 -3.26 0.78
N GLY A 12 -15.17 -3.19 1.75
CA GLY A 12 -16.41 -3.95 1.72
C GLY A 12 -17.26 -3.68 0.47
N GLY A 13 -17.42 -2.40 0.12
CA GLY A 13 -18.17 -1.99 -1.07
C GLY A 13 -17.54 -2.47 -2.39
N LEU A 14 -16.22 -2.31 -2.56
CA LEU A 14 -15.52 -2.79 -3.75
C LEU A 14 -15.55 -4.33 -3.85
N THR A 15 -15.39 -5.04 -2.72
CA THR A 15 -15.46 -6.52 -2.71
C THR A 15 -16.87 -7.01 -3.06
N SER A 16 -17.93 -6.43 -2.48
CA SER A 16 -19.32 -6.78 -2.83
C SER A 16 -19.64 -6.50 -4.29
N ALA A 17 -19.23 -5.34 -4.82
CA ALA A 17 -19.43 -5.02 -6.24
C ALA A 17 -18.68 -5.98 -7.17
N GLY A 18 -17.45 -6.34 -6.82
CA GLY A 18 -16.64 -7.31 -7.55
C GLY A 18 -17.27 -8.71 -7.57
N VAL A 19 -17.73 -9.21 -6.42
CA VAL A 19 -18.43 -10.50 -6.32
C VAL A 19 -19.73 -10.48 -7.12
N TYR A 20 -20.52 -9.40 -7.04
CA TYR A 20 -21.76 -9.27 -7.79
C TYR A 20 -21.55 -9.37 -9.31
N LEU A 21 -20.47 -8.78 -9.83
CA LEU A 21 -20.12 -8.82 -11.25
C LEU A 21 -19.61 -10.21 -11.71
N LEU A 22 -19.07 -11.04 -10.81
CA LEU A 22 -18.67 -12.42 -11.13
C LEU A 22 -19.87 -13.35 -11.35
N LEU A 23 -21.04 -13.03 -10.81
CA LEU A 23 -22.26 -13.84 -10.97
C LEU A 23 -22.96 -13.61 -12.33
N GLU A 24 -22.55 -12.61 -13.10
CA GLU A 24 -23.18 -12.30 -14.39
C GLU A 24 -22.65 -13.16 -15.54
N ARG A 25 -23.55 -13.59 -16.45
CA ARG A 25 -23.26 -14.48 -17.60
C ARG A 25 -22.29 -13.89 -18.65
N ASN A 26 -21.87 -12.63 -18.51
CA ASN A 26 -21.06 -11.93 -19.50
C ASN A 26 -19.59 -11.82 -19.06
N LEU A 27 -18.68 -12.42 -19.82
CA LEU A 27 -17.23 -12.46 -19.52
C LEU A 27 -16.61 -11.07 -19.31
N THR A 28 -17.07 -10.05 -20.03
CA THR A 28 -16.55 -8.68 -19.85
C THR A 28 -16.89 -8.10 -18.48
N ARG A 29 -18.05 -8.45 -17.92
CA ARG A 29 -18.45 -8.06 -16.57
C ARG A 29 -17.68 -8.83 -15.51
N MET A 30 -17.42 -10.12 -15.76
CA MET A 30 -16.56 -10.94 -14.92
C MET A 30 -15.12 -10.36 -14.83
N LEU A 31 -14.56 -9.92 -15.97
CA LEU A 31 -13.24 -9.29 -16.04
C LEU A 31 -13.21 -7.94 -15.30
N LEU A 32 -14.24 -7.11 -15.48
CA LEU A 32 -14.39 -5.86 -14.74
C LEU A 32 -14.50 -6.12 -13.23
N GLY A 33 -15.25 -7.15 -12.82
CA GLY A 33 -15.35 -7.60 -11.43
C GLY A 33 -14.00 -8.01 -10.85
N LEU A 34 -13.21 -8.80 -11.58
CA LEU A 34 -11.87 -9.22 -11.15
C LEU A 34 -10.91 -8.03 -11.00
N LEU A 35 -10.98 -7.06 -11.92
CA LEU A 35 -10.18 -5.83 -11.87
C LEU A 35 -10.58 -4.94 -10.68
N LEU A 36 -11.88 -4.89 -10.36
CA LEU A 36 -12.42 -4.20 -9.18
C LEU A 36 -11.94 -4.85 -7.86
N ILE A 37 -12.00 -6.18 -7.77
CA ILE A 37 -11.50 -6.94 -6.61
C ILE A 37 -10.00 -6.69 -6.41
N GLY A 38 -9.20 -6.69 -7.48
CA GLY A 38 -7.77 -6.40 -7.39
C GLY A 38 -7.46 -5.03 -6.78
N ASN A 39 -8.22 -4.01 -7.16
CA ASN A 39 -8.10 -2.67 -6.55
C ASN A 39 -8.52 -2.66 -5.07
N ALA A 40 -9.58 -3.41 -4.72
CA ALA A 40 -10.02 -3.56 -3.33
C ALA A 40 -8.94 -4.20 -2.45
N VAL A 41 -8.28 -5.25 -2.95
CA VAL A 41 -7.21 -5.97 -2.24
C VAL A 41 -6.00 -5.06 -2.01
N ASN A 42 -5.63 -4.23 -2.99
CA ASN A 42 -4.54 -3.27 -2.80
C ASN A 42 -4.84 -2.28 -1.66
N LEU A 43 -6.07 -1.76 -1.59
CA LEU A 43 -6.49 -0.89 -0.49
C LEU A 43 -6.57 -1.63 0.85
N LEU A 44 -7.00 -2.90 0.86
CA LEU A 44 -6.99 -3.75 2.05
C LEU A 44 -5.57 -3.93 2.59
N ILE A 45 -4.58 -4.24 1.72
CA ILE A 45 -3.19 -4.42 2.13
C ILE A 45 -2.63 -3.14 2.74
N LEU A 46 -2.87 -1.98 2.11
CA LEU A 46 -2.44 -0.68 2.64
C LEU A 46 -3.09 -0.36 3.99
N THR A 47 -4.35 -0.72 4.16
CA THR A 47 -5.09 -0.47 5.41
C THR A 47 -4.62 -1.40 6.54
N VAL A 48 -4.38 -2.68 6.24
CA VAL A 48 -3.85 -3.67 7.19
C VAL A 48 -2.40 -3.36 7.56
N GLY A 49 -1.62 -2.79 6.65
CA GLY A 49 -0.23 -2.38 6.87
C GLY A 49 -0.04 -1.28 7.92
N GLY A 50 -1.10 -0.56 8.30
CA GLY A 50 -1.05 0.47 9.33
C GLY A 50 -0.35 1.76 8.88
N ALA A 51 -0.25 2.75 9.78
CA ALA A 51 0.31 4.06 9.48
C ALA A 51 1.74 3.91 8.93
N GLY A 52 1.94 4.31 7.67
CA GLY A 52 3.24 4.34 7.02
C GLY A 52 4.22 5.12 7.90
N GLY A 53 5.11 4.39 8.58
CA GLY A 53 6.17 4.98 9.38
C GLY A 53 7.00 5.90 8.50
N ASN A 54 7.29 7.09 9.04
CA ASN A 54 8.11 8.16 8.47
C ASN A 54 9.02 7.65 7.34
N PRO A 55 8.85 8.10 6.08
CA PRO A 55 9.71 7.67 4.99
C PRO A 55 11.16 7.90 5.42
N ARG A 56 11.93 6.81 5.54
CA ARG A 56 13.30 6.80 6.06
C ARG A 56 14.32 7.53 5.16
N SER A 57 13.84 8.32 4.20
CA SER A 57 14.60 9.27 3.41
C SER A 57 14.52 10.72 3.93
N ALA A 58 13.76 10.99 5.00
CA ALA A 58 13.82 12.28 5.70
C ALA A 58 15.15 12.42 6.47
N GLY A 59 16.19 12.81 5.73
CA GLY A 59 17.40 13.46 6.22
C GLY A 59 18.25 12.65 7.20
N ALA A 60 19.29 11.97 6.68
CA ALA A 60 20.51 11.96 7.46
C ALA A 60 20.84 13.42 7.80
N PRO A 61 21.08 13.78 9.08
CA PRO A 61 21.37 15.16 9.43
C PRO A 61 22.57 15.61 8.58
N ALA A 62 22.40 16.69 7.82
CA ALA A 62 23.46 17.34 7.04
C ALA A 62 24.65 17.79 7.91
N THR A 63 24.55 17.62 9.24
CA THR A 63 25.57 17.84 10.27
C THR A 63 26.38 16.59 10.64
N ALA A 64 26.21 15.44 9.97
CA ALA A 64 27.13 14.32 10.16
C ALA A 64 28.49 14.65 9.53
N PRO A 65 29.60 14.74 10.30
CA PRO A 65 30.92 14.98 9.73
C PRO A 65 31.27 13.86 8.75
N PRO A 66 31.89 14.16 7.60
CA PRO A 66 32.19 13.15 6.58
C PRO A 66 33.07 12.05 7.18
N PRO A 67 32.82 10.77 6.84
CA PRO A 67 33.62 9.66 7.35
C PRO A 67 35.08 9.84 6.93
N ARG A 68 35.98 9.97 7.92
CA ARG A 68 37.40 10.21 7.72
C ARG A 68 38.02 9.01 7.02
N ARG A 69 38.07 9.05 5.69
CA ARG A 69 38.60 8.02 4.78
C ARG A 69 40.13 7.96 4.82
N THR A 70 40.72 7.86 6.01
CA THR A 70 42.18 7.80 6.21
C THR A 70 42.54 6.66 7.16
N ARG A 71 42.33 5.42 6.71
CA ARG A 71 42.83 4.22 7.40
C ARG A 71 43.23 3.13 6.40
N TRP A 72 43.90 3.52 5.31
CA TRP A 72 44.40 2.56 4.31
C TRP A 72 45.88 2.76 3.93
N HIS A 73 46.61 3.60 4.68
CA HIS A 73 48.04 3.89 4.41
C HIS A 73 48.96 3.70 5.63
N ARG A 74 48.55 2.89 6.63
CA ARG A 74 49.41 2.54 7.79
C ARG A 74 49.22 1.07 8.19
N ALA A 75 49.62 0.16 7.33
CA ALA A 75 49.94 -1.23 7.68
C ALA A 75 50.94 -1.74 6.65
#